data_AF-A0A4U1BPL3-F1
#
_entry.id   AF-A0A4U1BPL3-F1
#
_cell.length_a   1.000
_cell.length_b   1.000
_cell.length_c   1.000
_cell.angle_alpha   90.00
_cell.angle_beta   90.00
_cell.angle_gamma   90.00
#
_symmetry.space_group_name_H-M   'P 1'
#
loop_
_entity.id
_entity.type
_entity.pdbx_description
1 polymer ?
#
loop_
_entity_poly.entity_id
_entity_poly.type
_entity_poly.pdbx_seq_one_letter_code
_entity_poly.pdbx_strand_id
1 'polypeptide(L)'
;MRMTNLFFSLIVSTLIWSSVTQAKTCHQNHTAWSNTKPAVNVGHVITGEINKNGKAVGFHSRSGGHDPAGANMIKVLKGPNAKGIYTGQVTLCNGAGWTAKNGFSSFFPDSWTQDQVVQKIIEAHAAAGSPKTGKFSGKVDGITIEGYMCNEGQANCPKGNINTAYPLFL
;
A
#
# COMPACT_ATOMS: atom_id res chain seq x y z
N MET A 1 -35.51 6.61 -71.77
CA MET A 1 -36.54 5.84 -71.04
C MET A 1 -35.84 4.93 -70.05
N ARG A 2 -36.00 5.20 -68.74
CA ARG A 2 -35.80 4.29 -67.57
C ARG A 2 -34.38 3.69 -67.37
N MET A 3 -33.78 3.55 -66.19
CA MET A 3 -34.18 3.71 -64.80
C MET A 3 -32.92 3.91 -63.95
N THR A 4 -33.09 4.64 -62.85
CA THR A 4 -32.23 4.79 -61.67
C THR A 4 -31.71 3.46 -61.11
N ASN A 5 -30.55 3.50 -60.43
CA ASN A 5 -30.41 3.00 -59.05
C ASN A 5 -29.07 3.44 -58.44
N LEU A 6 -29.16 4.40 -57.51
CA LEU A 6 -28.14 4.68 -56.50
C LEU A 6 -28.17 3.54 -55.47
N PHE A 7 -27.01 2.93 -55.19
CA PHE A 7 -26.82 2.15 -53.97
C PHE A 7 -25.74 2.83 -53.12
N PHE A 8 -26.20 3.50 -52.08
CA PHE A 8 -25.38 3.92 -50.94
C PHE A 8 -25.12 2.68 -50.09
N SER A 9 -23.88 2.17 -50.07
CA SER A 9 -23.48 1.13 -49.10
C SER A 9 -22.72 1.80 -47.96
N LEU A 10 -23.44 2.03 -46.87
CA LEU A 10 -22.88 2.41 -45.58
C LEU A 10 -22.66 1.10 -44.81
N ILE A 11 -21.42 0.64 -44.65
CA ILE A 11 -21.11 -0.38 -43.65
C ILE A 11 -19.98 0.14 -42.77
N VAL A 12 -20.41 0.38 -41.53
CA VAL A 12 -19.70 0.91 -40.38
C VAL A 12 -18.52 0.00 -40.02
N SER A 13 -17.31 0.55 -40.02
CA SER A 13 -16.14 -0.12 -39.43
C SER A 13 -16.29 -0.15 -37.91
N THR A 14 -16.65 -1.30 -37.34
CA THR A 14 -16.54 -1.53 -35.90
C THR A 14 -15.12 -2.02 -35.57
N LEU A 15 -14.23 -1.06 -35.30
CA LEU A 15 -12.99 -1.33 -34.58
C LEU A 15 -13.34 -1.70 -33.14
N ILE A 16 -13.38 -2.99 -32.84
CA ILE A 16 -13.51 -3.49 -31.47
C ILE A 16 -12.14 -3.30 -30.79
N TRP A 17 -11.95 -2.18 -30.11
CA TRP A 17 -10.86 -2.03 -29.15
C TRP A 17 -11.28 -2.68 -27.83
N SER A 18 -11.08 -4.00 -27.72
CA SER A 18 -11.26 -4.71 -26.46
C SER A 18 -10.13 -4.36 -25.48
N SER A 19 -10.50 -3.52 -24.52
CA SER A 19 -10.00 -3.17 -23.17
C SER A 19 -9.11 -4.13 -22.35
N VAL A 20 -8.29 -4.99 -22.96
CA VAL A 20 -7.41 -5.93 -22.23
C VAL A 20 -6.21 -5.24 -21.56
N THR A 21 -5.92 -3.99 -21.93
CA THR A 21 -4.78 -3.22 -21.38
C THR A 21 -4.99 -2.68 -19.96
N GLN A 22 -6.23 -2.54 -19.48
CA GLN A 22 -6.50 -1.93 -18.16
C GLN A 22 -6.33 -2.91 -16.99
N ALA A 23 -6.51 -4.22 -17.22
CA ALA A 23 -6.39 -5.24 -16.15
C ALA A 23 -4.94 -5.47 -15.68
N LYS A 24 -3.94 -4.98 -16.42
CA LYS A 24 -2.51 -5.09 -16.05
C LYS A 24 -2.02 -3.99 -15.09
N THR A 25 -2.77 -2.91 -14.86
CA THR A 25 -2.24 -1.71 -14.16
C THR A 25 -2.48 -1.67 -12.65
N CYS A 26 -3.00 -2.73 -12.01
CA CYS A 26 -3.25 -2.70 -10.57
C CYS A 26 -2.96 -4.03 -9.84
N HIS A 27 -1.72 -4.50 -9.94
CA HIS A 27 -1.26 -5.67 -9.17
C HIS A 27 -0.43 -5.18 -7.96
N GLN A 28 -0.91 -5.42 -6.73
CA GLN A 28 -0.09 -5.19 -5.54
C GLN A 28 1.03 -6.22 -5.47
N ASN A 29 2.21 -5.82 -4.99
CA ASN A 29 3.30 -6.74 -4.73
C ASN A 29 3.20 -7.22 -3.28
N HIS A 30 2.33 -8.20 -3.04
CA HIS A 30 1.96 -8.73 -1.72
C HIS A 30 3.14 -9.35 -0.94
N THR A 31 4.31 -9.47 -1.55
CA THR A 31 5.45 -10.23 -1.00
C THR A 31 6.78 -9.48 -1.12
N ALA A 32 6.76 -8.15 -1.07
CA ALA A 32 7.99 -7.35 -1.05
C ALA A 32 8.52 -7.20 0.39
N TRP A 33 9.78 -7.60 0.60
CA TRP A 33 10.50 -7.50 1.87
C TRP A 33 11.76 -6.64 1.71
N SER A 34 12.12 -5.88 2.74
CA SER A 34 13.41 -5.18 2.78
C SER A 34 14.58 -6.16 2.97
N ASN A 35 15.79 -5.73 2.60
CA ASN A 35 17.02 -6.51 2.78
C ASN A 35 17.65 -6.36 4.19
N THR A 36 16.91 -5.81 5.16
CA THR A 36 17.37 -5.61 6.53
C THR A 36 17.26 -6.89 7.37
N LYS A 37 17.81 -6.88 8.59
CA LYS A 37 17.63 -7.94 9.59
C LYS A 37 17.20 -7.32 10.93
N PRO A 38 15.95 -7.55 11.39
CA PRO A 38 14.87 -8.29 10.71
C PRO A 38 14.44 -7.64 9.39
N ALA A 39 13.89 -8.42 8.47
CA ALA A 39 13.29 -7.88 7.25
C ALA A 39 11.96 -7.20 7.59
N VAL A 40 11.61 -6.15 6.86
CA VAL A 40 10.33 -5.43 6.97
C VAL A 40 9.48 -5.77 5.76
N ASN A 41 8.20 -6.09 5.97
CA ASN A 41 7.23 -6.27 4.90
C ASN A 41 6.91 -4.90 4.26
N VAL A 42 7.75 -4.48 3.31
CA VAL A 42 7.58 -3.19 2.60
C VAL A 42 6.36 -3.21 1.69
N GLY A 43 5.92 -4.38 1.20
CA GLY A 43 4.64 -4.51 0.51
C GLY A 43 3.49 -4.05 1.42
N HIS A 44 3.45 -4.52 2.66
CA HIS A 44 2.42 -4.09 3.60
C HIS A 44 2.59 -2.62 4.03
N VAL A 45 3.80 -2.21 4.42
CA VAL A 45 4.03 -0.88 5.00
C VAL A 45 3.95 0.24 3.96
N ILE A 46 4.49 0.04 2.76
CA ILE A 46 4.60 1.09 1.74
C ILE A 46 3.43 1.04 0.77
N THR A 47 3.15 -0.11 0.15
CA THR A 47 2.10 -0.19 -0.88
C THR A 47 0.73 -0.56 -0.31
N GLY A 48 0.71 -1.24 0.83
CA GLY A 48 -0.49 -1.92 1.30
C GLY A 48 -0.77 -3.19 0.51
N GLU A 49 -1.76 -3.95 0.98
CA GLU A 49 -2.15 -5.22 0.38
C GLU A 49 -3.64 -5.52 0.59
N ILE A 50 -4.20 -6.36 -0.30
CA ILE A 50 -5.46 -7.05 -0.04
C ILE A 50 -5.12 -8.36 0.68
N ASN A 51 -5.55 -8.49 1.94
CA ASN A 51 -5.26 -9.68 2.74
C ASN A 51 -6.10 -10.89 2.29
N LYS A 52 -5.82 -12.07 2.86
CA LYS A 52 -6.51 -13.34 2.53
C LYS A 52 -8.04 -13.32 2.70
N ASN A 53 -8.58 -12.35 3.43
CA ASN A 53 -10.02 -12.16 3.64
C ASN A 53 -10.61 -11.11 2.69
N GLY A 54 -9.88 -10.68 1.66
CA GLY A 54 -10.31 -9.66 0.70
C GLY A 54 -10.31 -8.22 1.25
N LYS A 55 -9.66 -7.96 2.39
CA LYS A 55 -9.66 -6.61 3.00
C LYS A 55 -8.38 -5.86 2.67
N ALA A 56 -8.51 -4.59 2.29
CA ALA A 56 -7.39 -3.66 2.19
C ALA A 56 -6.76 -3.39 3.57
N VAL A 57 -5.44 -3.55 3.68
CA VAL A 57 -4.65 -3.32 4.90
C VAL A 57 -3.29 -2.68 4.56
N GLY A 58 -2.58 -2.19 5.58
CA GLY A 58 -1.29 -1.53 5.37
C GLY A 58 -1.42 -0.13 4.75
N PHE A 59 -0.45 0.22 3.90
CA PHE A 59 -0.25 1.53 3.28
C PHE A 59 -0.11 2.66 4.32
N HIS A 60 1.11 2.81 4.82
CA HIS A 60 1.52 3.70 5.90
C HIS A 60 2.60 4.70 5.47
N SER A 61 3.00 4.73 4.20
CA SER A 61 4.00 5.68 3.69
C SER A 61 3.61 6.20 2.31
N ARG A 62 3.77 7.50 2.12
CA ARG A 62 3.60 8.21 0.84
C ARG A 62 4.83 9.07 0.60
N SER A 63 5.97 8.45 0.29
CA SER A 63 7.22 9.18 0.07
C SER A 63 7.06 10.27 -1.00
N GLY A 64 7.45 11.50 -0.65
CA GLY A 64 7.22 12.70 -1.45
C GLY A 64 5.76 13.13 -1.58
N GLY A 65 4.86 12.53 -0.79
CA GLY A 65 3.40 12.72 -0.91
C GLY A 65 2.79 11.97 -2.09
N HIS A 66 3.48 10.97 -2.64
CA HIS A 66 3.03 10.19 -3.79
C HIS A 66 2.43 8.85 -3.40
N ASP A 67 1.34 8.49 -4.07
CA ASP A 67 0.69 7.19 -3.91
C ASP A 67 1.42 6.14 -4.76
N PRO A 68 1.80 4.98 -4.20
CA PRO A 68 2.40 3.91 -4.97
C PRO A 68 1.36 3.23 -5.88
N ALA A 69 1.83 2.53 -6.90
CA ALA A 69 0.95 1.86 -7.86
C ALA A 69 -0.07 0.93 -7.15
N GLY A 70 -1.35 1.13 -7.47
CA GLY A 70 -2.48 0.37 -6.92
C GLY A 70 -2.80 0.63 -5.44
N ALA A 71 -2.26 1.70 -4.86
CA ALA A 71 -2.78 2.29 -3.63
C ALA A 71 -3.19 3.73 -3.92
N ASN A 72 -4.24 4.22 -3.26
CA ASN A 72 -4.66 5.62 -3.38
C ASN A 72 -5.11 6.16 -2.02
N MET A 73 -4.69 7.37 -1.69
CA MET A 73 -5.28 8.19 -0.64
C MET A 73 -6.61 8.76 -1.13
N ILE A 74 -7.71 8.37 -0.49
CA ILE A 74 -9.04 8.92 -0.80
C ILE A 74 -9.21 10.29 -0.15
N LYS A 75 -8.85 10.39 1.13
CA LYS A 75 -8.96 11.63 1.91
C LYS A 75 -8.04 11.62 3.11
N VAL A 76 -7.44 12.76 3.40
CA VAL A 76 -6.79 13.03 4.69
C VAL A 76 -7.88 13.22 5.74
N LEU A 77 -7.77 12.51 6.86
CA LEU A 77 -8.72 12.58 7.98
C LEU A 77 -8.24 13.54 9.08
N LYS A 78 -6.95 13.48 9.41
CA LYS A 78 -6.26 14.45 10.26
C LYS A 78 -4.96 14.83 9.58
N GLY A 79 -4.72 16.13 9.42
CA GLY A 79 -3.52 16.64 8.77
C GLY A 79 -2.22 16.36 9.53
N PRO A 80 -1.05 16.63 8.93
CA PRO A 80 0.24 16.39 9.56
C PRO A 80 0.39 17.12 10.89
N ASN A 81 0.76 16.38 11.94
CA ASN A 81 1.14 16.97 13.22
C ASN A 81 2.55 17.58 13.15
N ALA A 82 3.08 18.09 14.28
CA ALA A 82 4.41 18.71 14.34
C ALA A 82 5.58 17.77 13.94
N LYS A 83 5.31 16.46 13.84
CA LYS A 83 6.27 15.44 13.38
C LYS A 83 6.00 14.97 11.94
N GLY A 84 5.01 15.53 11.26
CA GLY A 84 4.64 15.15 9.90
C GLY A 84 3.73 13.91 9.81
N ILE A 85 3.28 13.35 10.93
CA ILE A 85 2.41 12.17 10.96
C ILE A 85 0.98 12.61 10.74
N TYR A 86 0.24 11.88 9.92
CA TYR A 86 -1.16 12.18 9.61
C TYR A 86 -1.97 10.89 9.48
N THR A 87 -3.29 11.01 9.32
CA THR A 87 -4.16 9.85 9.07
C THR A 87 -5.02 10.06 7.83
N GLY A 88 -5.37 8.96 7.16
CA GLY A 88 -6.13 9.02 5.92
C GLY A 88 -6.95 7.77 5.62
N GLN A 89 -8.01 7.96 4.86
CA GLN A 89 -8.78 6.88 4.24
C GLN A 89 -8.10 6.49 2.94
N VAL A 90 -7.96 5.18 2.68
CA VAL A 90 -7.26 4.67 1.50
C VAL A 90 -8.09 3.63 0.75
N THR A 91 -7.77 3.44 -0.52
CA THR A 91 -8.23 2.30 -1.33
C THR A 91 -7.04 1.61 -1.96
N LEU A 92 -7.12 0.29 -2.09
CA LEU A 92 -6.09 -0.55 -2.71
C LEU A 92 -6.70 -1.34 -3.85
N CYS A 93 -5.98 -1.44 -4.97
CA CYS A 93 -6.39 -2.21 -6.13
C CYS A 93 -5.60 -3.49 -6.22
N ASN A 94 -6.29 -4.62 -6.33
CA ASN A 94 -5.73 -5.84 -6.89
C ASN A 94 -6.34 -6.06 -8.28
N GLY A 95 -5.83 -6.98 -9.09
CA GLY A 95 -6.34 -7.22 -10.45
C GLY A 95 -7.85 -7.49 -10.57
N ALA A 96 -8.58 -7.64 -9.46
CA ALA A 96 -10.04 -7.74 -9.41
C ALA A 96 -10.77 -6.39 -9.20
N GLY A 97 -10.08 -5.32 -8.80
CA GLY A 97 -10.63 -3.97 -8.63
C GLY A 97 -10.14 -3.24 -7.38
N TRP A 98 -10.70 -2.06 -7.15
CA TRP A 98 -10.39 -1.19 -6.00
C TRP A 98 -11.21 -1.57 -4.77
N THR A 99 -10.54 -1.74 -3.63
CA THR A 99 -11.12 -2.05 -2.33
C THR A 99 -10.77 -0.95 -1.33
N ALA A 100 -11.78 -0.23 -0.83
CA ALA A 100 -11.58 0.73 0.25
C ALA A 100 -11.21 0.02 1.57
N LYS A 101 -10.26 0.58 2.31
CA LYS A 101 -9.95 0.11 3.67
C LYS A 101 -11.10 0.50 4.60
N ASN A 102 -11.60 -0.46 5.39
CA ASN A 102 -12.68 -0.21 6.35
C ASN A 102 -12.28 0.75 7.48
N GLY A 103 -10.99 0.80 7.82
CA GLY A 103 -10.41 1.75 8.75
C GLY A 103 -9.56 2.80 8.05
N PHE A 104 -8.77 3.54 8.84
CA PHE A 104 -7.78 4.47 8.33
C PHE A 104 -6.36 3.87 8.38
N SER A 105 -5.43 4.53 7.70
CA SER A 105 -4.00 4.38 7.93
C SER A 105 -3.46 5.61 8.65
N SER A 106 -2.52 5.42 9.56
CA SER A 106 -1.59 6.48 9.95
C SER A 106 -0.37 6.44 9.04
N PHE A 107 0.15 7.61 8.71
CA PHE A 107 1.21 7.77 7.72
C PHE A 107 2.48 8.32 8.35
N PHE A 108 3.61 7.73 7.96
CA PHE A 108 4.93 8.31 8.17
C PHE A 108 5.02 9.67 7.46
N PRO A 109 5.95 10.55 7.88
CA PRO A 109 6.13 11.83 7.22
C PRO A 109 6.39 11.65 5.73
N ASP A 110 5.67 12.39 4.89
CA ASP A 110 5.85 12.33 3.42
C ASP A 110 7.27 12.73 3.00
N SER A 111 8.00 13.47 3.85
CA SER A 111 9.41 13.81 3.62
C SER A 111 10.36 12.61 3.74
N TRP A 112 9.90 11.48 4.27
CA TRP A 112 10.71 10.26 4.37
C TRP A 112 10.64 9.43 3.10
N THR A 113 11.81 9.09 2.57
CA THR A 113 11.97 8.06 1.53
C THR A 113 11.56 6.68 2.08
N GLN A 114 11.31 5.72 1.19
CA GLN A 114 10.98 4.34 1.59
C GLN A 114 12.09 3.73 2.46
N ASP A 115 13.36 3.97 2.11
CA ASP A 115 14.51 3.50 2.88
C ASP A 115 14.58 4.14 4.26
N GLN A 116 14.28 5.44 4.39
CA GLN A 116 14.19 6.10 5.68
C GLN A 116 13.06 5.54 6.54
N VAL A 117 11.90 5.23 5.95
CA VAL A 117 10.81 4.55 6.67
C VAL A 117 11.27 3.20 7.21
N VAL A 118 11.89 2.36 6.37
CA VAL A 118 12.42 1.05 6.77
C VAL A 118 13.45 1.22 7.89
N GLN A 119 14.41 2.13 7.73
CA GLN A 119 15.44 2.40 8.73
C GLN A 119 14.84 2.82 10.08
N LYS A 120 13.84 3.71 10.07
CA LYS A 120 13.18 4.18 11.29
C LYS A 120 12.35 3.09 11.97
N ILE A 121 11.79 2.15 11.21
CA ILE A 121 11.13 0.96 11.75
C ILE A 121 12.15 0.05 12.45
N ILE A 122 13.34 -0.17 11.86
CA ILE A 122 14.40 -0.97 12.49
C ILE A 122 14.91 -0.29 13.77
N GLU A 123 15.12 1.03 13.75
CA GLU A 123 15.50 1.79 14.95
C GLU A 123 14.44 1.69 16.05
N ALA A 124 13.15 1.77 15.71
CA ALA A 124 12.08 1.62 16.68
C ALA A 124 11.97 0.19 17.23
N HIS A 125 12.14 -0.82 16.37
CA HIS A 125 12.19 -2.22 16.80
C HIS A 125 13.35 -2.46 17.77
N ALA A 126 14.53 -1.91 17.49
CA ALA A 126 15.68 -1.96 18.38
C ALA A 126 15.40 -1.25 19.71
N ALA A 127 14.83 -0.05 19.67
CA ALA A 127 14.43 0.72 20.86
C ALA A 127 13.38 0.00 21.72
N ALA A 128 12.56 -0.88 21.11
CA ALA A 128 11.60 -1.73 21.80
C ALA A 128 12.21 -3.03 22.39
N GLY A 129 13.53 -3.18 22.38
CA GLY A 129 14.23 -4.36 22.90
C GLY A 129 14.35 -5.51 21.90
N SER A 130 14.16 -5.24 20.60
CA SER A 130 14.29 -6.22 19.52
C SER A 130 13.45 -7.51 19.67
N PRO A 131 12.14 -7.42 20.00
CA PRO A 131 11.32 -8.59 20.23
C PRO A 131 11.25 -9.48 18.98
N LYS A 132 11.17 -10.80 19.18
CA LYS A 132 11.14 -11.78 18.08
C LYS A 132 9.74 -12.19 17.66
N THR A 133 8.73 -11.88 18.46
CA THR A 133 7.32 -12.20 18.25
C THR A 133 6.44 -11.09 18.81
N GLY A 134 5.16 -11.08 18.44
CA GLY A 134 4.17 -10.17 19.03
C GLY A 134 4.30 -8.71 18.61
N LYS A 135 3.72 -7.82 19.41
CA LYS A 135 3.71 -6.37 19.18
C LYS A 135 5.01 -5.74 19.69
N PHE A 136 5.50 -4.71 19.00
CA PHE A 136 6.53 -3.80 19.51
C PHE A 136 6.04 -2.35 19.48
N SER A 137 6.62 -1.52 20.34
CA SER A 137 6.39 -0.08 20.40
C SER A 137 7.69 0.60 20.78
N GLY A 138 8.26 1.37 19.85
CA GLY A 138 9.54 2.03 20.03
C GLY A 138 9.46 3.50 19.63
N LYS A 139 10.25 4.35 20.31
CA LYS A 139 10.27 5.79 20.05
C LYS A 139 11.58 6.20 19.39
N VAL A 140 11.48 6.87 18.24
CA VAL A 140 12.62 7.37 17.44
C VAL A 140 12.29 8.78 16.97
N ASP A 141 13.21 9.73 17.17
CA ASP A 141 13.05 11.15 16.78
C ASP A 141 11.79 11.85 17.33
N GLY A 142 11.28 11.34 18.46
CA GLY A 142 10.04 11.80 19.07
C GLY A 142 8.76 11.19 18.48
N ILE A 143 8.88 10.29 17.50
CA ILE A 143 7.78 9.55 16.90
C ILE A 143 7.71 8.16 17.55
N THR A 144 6.53 7.79 18.06
CA THR A 144 6.27 6.41 18.46
C THR A 144 5.86 5.60 17.23
N ILE A 145 6.58 4.51 16.98
CA ILE A 145 6.29 3.55 15.92
C ILE A 145 5.90 2.24 16.58
N GLU A 146 4.71 1.76 16.25
CA GLU A 146 4.24 0.44 16.65
C GLU A 146 4.30 -0.52 15.47
N GLY A 147 4.42 -1.80 15.76
CA GLY A 147 4.39 -2.84 14.74
C GLY A 147 4.15 -4.22 15.31
N TYR A 148 4.06 -5.19 14.40
CA TYR A 148 3.91 -6.60 14.75
C TYR A 148 4.96 -7.45 14.03
N MET A 149 5.56 -8.36 14.79
CA MET A 149 6.46 -9.38 14.26
C MET A 149 5.66 -10.49 13.58
N CYS A 150 6.28 -11.15 12.61
CA CYS A 150 5.82 -12.42 12.09
C CYS A 150 5.91 -13.50 13.16
N ASN A 151 4.81 -14.22 13.32
CA ASN A 151 4.70 -15.38 14.19
C ASN A 151 5.05 -16.67 13.43
N GLU A 152 5.22 -17.75 14.19
CA GLU A 152 5.46 -19.08 13.64
C GLU A 152 4.25 -19.60 12.83
N GLY A 153 4.52 -20.34 11.75
CA GLY A 153 3.50 -20.96 10.92
C GLY A 153 2.79 -20.04 9.90
N GLN A 154 3.21 -18.77 9.77
CA GLN A 154 2.65 -17.86 8.76
C GLN A 154 3.33 -18.04 7.40
N ALA A 155 2.59 -18.58 6.41
CA ALA A 155 3.13 -18.95 5.09
C ALA A 155 3.87 -17.83 4.34
N ASN A 156 3.42 -16.58 4.48
CA ASN A 156 3.99 -15.42 3.78
C ASN A 156 4.60 -14.38 4.75
N CYS A 157 4.95 -14.80 5.96
CA CYS A 157 5.53 -13.95 6.99
C CYS A 157 6.57 -14.76 7.77
N PRO A 158 7.83 -14.78 7.33
CA PRO A 158 8.86 -15.59 7.97
C PRO A 158 9.07 -15.14 9.42
N LYS A 159 9.03 -16.08 10.38
CA LYS A 159 9.16 -15.81 11.81
C LYS A 159 10.37 -14.92 12.11
N GLY A 160 10.17 -13.95 13.00
CA GLY A 160 11.24 -13.03 13.42
C GLY A 160 11.44 -11.82 12.51
N ASN A 161 10.73 -11.73 11.39
CA ASN A 161 10.64 -10.51 10.58
C ASN A 161 9.52 -9.58 11.05
N ILE A 162 9.52 -8.32 10.61
CA ILE A 162 8.51 -7.32 10.93
C ILE A 162 7.42 -7.36 9.85
N ASN A 163 6.21 -7.77 10.23
CA ASN A 163 5.07 -7.89 9.31
C ASN A 163 4.44 -6.53 8.96
N THR A 164 4.41 -5.63 9.92
CA THR A 164 3.82 -4.30 9.75
C THR A 164 4.41 -3.36 10.77
N ALA A 165 4.46 -2.08 10.41
CA ALA A 165 4.78 -1.01 11.32
C ALA A 165 4.11 0.28 10.85
N TYR A 166 3.73 1.13 11.79
CA TYR A 166 3.02 2.38 11.54
C TYR A 166 3.34 3.39 12.65
N PRO A 167 3.37 4.70 12.32
CA PRO A 167 3.54 5.71 13.34
C PRO A 167 2.23 5.91 14.10
N LEU A 168 2.31 6.19 15.40
CA LEU A 168 1.16 6.63 16.16
C LEU A 168 0.89 8.11 15.90
N PHE A 169 -0.34 8.40 15.51
CA PHE A 169 -0.85 9.77 15.48
C PHE A 169 -1.26 10.17 16.89
N LEU A 170 -0.35 10.88 17.58
CA LEU A 170 -0.57 11.50 18.90
C LEU A 170 -0.88 12.99 18.74
#